data_AF-A0A1C4I9D2-F1
#
_entry.id   AF-A0A1C4I9D2-F1
#
_cell.length_a   1.000
_cell.length_b   1.000
_cell.length_c   1.000
_cell.angle_alpha   90.00
_cell.angle_beta   90.00
_cell.angle_gamma   90.00
#
_symmetry.space_group_name_H-M   'P 1'
#
loop_
_entity.id
_entity.type
_entity.pdbx_description
1 polymer ?
#
loop_
_entity_poly.entity_id
_entity_poly.type
_entity_poly.pdbx_seq_one_letter_code
_entity_poly.pdbx_strand_id
1 'polypeptide(L)' 'TTIGTSESFDLISNPDGSVSLRAHANGNVVTADNAGASPLIANRSTVAIGQWEEFDLLYD' A
#
# COMPACT_ATOMS: atom_id res chain seq x y z
N THR A 1 -7.22 18.94 -12.24
CA THR A 1 -7.83 17.92 -11.36
C THR A 1 -7.21 18.08 -9.99
N THR A 2 -8.02 18.09 -8.93
CA THR A 2 -7.50 18.24 -7.56
C THR A 2 -7.23 16.84 -7.01
N ILE A 3 -6.07 16.64 -6.39
CA ILE A 3 -5.78 15.40 -5.67
C ILE A 3 -6.70 15.33 -4.45
N GLY A 4 -7.60 14.36 -4.43
CA GLY A 4 -8.50 14.05 -3.35
C GLY A 4 -7.94 13.00 -2.39
N THR A 5 -8.68 12.75 -1.32
CA THR A 5 -8.33 11.74 -0.30
C THR A 5 -8.20 10.33 -0.87
N SER A 6 -8.92 10.01 -1.95
CA SER A 6 -8.80 8.70 -2.62
C SER A 6 -7.57 8.55 -3.52
N GLU A 7 -6.86 9.64 -3.78
CA GLU A 7 -5.64 9.66 -4.59
C GLU A 7 -4.40 9.91 -3.71
N SER A 8 -4.61 10.08 -2.40
CA SER A 8 -3.56 10.35 -1.41
C SER A 8 -3.23 9.10 -0.61
N PHE A 9 -1.93 8.82 -0.46
CA PHE A 9 -1.41 7.65 0.25
C PHE A 9 -0.26 8.05 1.17
N ASP A 10 -0.21 7.47 2.36
CA ASP A 10 1.00 7.53 3.19
C ASP A 10 1.98 6.44 2.74
N LEU A 11 3.25 6.84 2.63
CA LEU A 11 4.36 5.90 2.45
C LEU A 11 4.85 5.46 3.83
N ILE A 12 4.75 4.16 4.11
CA ILE A 12 5.26 3.54 5.34
C ILE A 12 6.55 2.82 4.97
N SER A 13 7.64 3.13 5.66
CA SER A 13 8.92 2.42 5.50
C SER A 13 8.97 1.24 6.46
N ASN A 14 9.27 0.06 5.94
CA ASN A 14 9.38 -1.17 6.71
C ASN A 14 10.85 -1.42 7.10
N PRO A 15 11.12 -2.13 8.21
CA PRO A 15 12.48 -2.35 8.72
C PRO A 15 13.38 -3.19 7.79
N ASP A 16 12.80 -3.98 6.90
CA ASP A 16 13.48 -4.80 5.88
C ASP A 16 13.87 -4.01 4.61
N GLY A 17 13.41 -2.76 4.48
CA GLY A 17 13.70 -1.88 3.34
C GLY A 17 12.56 -1.76 2.33
N SER A 18 11.54 -2.61 2.41
CA SER A 18 10.31 -2.46 1.62
C SER A 18 9.47 -1.27 2.10
N VAL A 19 8.47 -0.90 1.29
CA VAL A 19 7.47 0.11 1.64
C VAL A 19 6.07 -0.48 1.63
N SER A 20 5.19 0.09 2.45
CA SER A 20 3.75 -0.16 2.44
C SER A 20 2.99 1.13 2.12
N LEU A 21 1.88 1.03 1.42
CA LEU A 21 1.07 2.18 1.01
C LEU A 21 -0.25 2.19 1.79
N ARG A 22 -0.53 3.24 2.57
CA ARG A 22 -1.82 3.38 3.28
C ARG A 22 -2.69 4.41 2.60
N ALA A 23 -3.88 4.01 2.16
CA ALA A 23 -4.83 4.89 1.48
C ALA A 23 -5.54 5.83 2.47
N HIS A 24 -5.59 7.13 2.14
CA HIS A 24 -6.34 8.11 2.93
C HIS A 24 -7.86 7.99 2.74
N ALA A 25 -8.31 7.28 1.69
CA ALA A 25 -9.74 7.01 1.46
C ALA A 25 -10.39 6.21 2.59
N ASN A 26 -9.68 5.22 3.15
CA ASN A 26 -10.26 4.25 4.08
C ASN A 26 -9.31 3.86 5.24
N GLY A 27 -8.08 4.37 5.26
CA GLY A 27 -7.08 4.07 6.29
C GLY A 27 -6.44 2.69 6.18
N ASN A 28 -6.74 1.93 5.12
CA ASN A 28 -6.21 0.58 4.92
C ASN A 28 -4.92 0.60 4.09
N VAL A 29 -4.15 -0.48 4.21
CA VAL A 29 -2.93 -0.73 3.45
C VAL A 29 -3.28 -1.43 2.14
N VAL A 30 -2.57 -1.03 1.08
CA VAL A 30 -2.63 -1.64 -0.25
C VAL A 30 -2.04 -3.05 -0.19
N THR A 31 -2.77 -4.00 -0.77
CA THR A 31 -2.38 -5.42 -0.80
C THR A 31 -2.36 -5.95 -2.22
N ALA A 32 -1.30 -6.68 -2.55
CA ALA A 32 -1.15 -7.45 -3.78
C ALA A 32 -1.78 -8.85 -3.62
N ASP A 33 -3.12 -8.89 -3.58
CA ASP A 33 -3.84 -10.16 -3.49
C ASP A 33 -3.60 -11.03 -4.74
N ASN A 34 -3.83 -12.35 -4.60
CA ASN A 34 -3.62 -13.33 -5.67
C ASN A 34 -2.22 -13.23 -6.30
N ALA A 35 -1.19 -13.02 -5.47
CA ALA A 35 0.19 -12.84 -5.90
C ALA A 35 0.40 -11.71 -6.92
N GLY A 36 -0.36 -10.63 -6.80
CA GLY A 36 -0.28 -9.47 -7.71
C GLY A 36 -0.94 -9.68 -9.07
N ALA A 37 -1.62 -10.82 -9.30
CA ALA A 37 -2.42 -11.02 -10.50
C ALA A 37 -3.78 -10.30 -10.42
N SER A 38 -4.19 -9.88 -9.23
CA SER A 38 -5.35 -9.02 -9.00
C SER A 38 -4.93 -7.54 -8.94
N PRO A 39 -5.86 -6.59 -9.20
CA PRO A 39 -5.59 -5.19 -8.94
C PRO A 39 -5.20 -4.96 -7.48
N LEU A 40 -4.33 -3.98 -7.26
CA LEU A 40 -3.90 -3.57 -5.93
C LEU A 40 -5.08 -2.88 -5.21
N ILE A 41 -5.46 -3.38 -4.04
CA ILE A 41 -6.62 -2.89 -3.29
C ILE A 41 -6.20 -2.54 -1.86
N ALA A 42 -6.62 -1.37 -1.38
CA ALA A 42 -6.46 -0.99 0.02
C ALA A 42 -7.56 -1.62 0.90
N ASN A 43 -7.41 -2.89 1.27
CA ASN A 43 -8.40 -3.63 2.05
C ASN A 43 -7.86 -4.28 3.34
N ARG A 44 -6.56 -4.10 3.66
CA ARG A 44 -5.93 -4.70 4.85
C ARG A 44 -5.66 -3.67 5.94
N SER A 45 -5.92 -4.04 7.19
CA SER A 45 -5.56 -3.21 8.34
C SER A 45 -4.03 -3.13 8.50
N THR A 46 -3.54 -2.00 9.00
CA THR A 46 -2.10 -1.72 9.25
C THR A 46 -1.42 -2.70 10.20
N VAL A 47 -2.18 -3.47 10.99
CA VAL A 47 -1.66 -4.50 11.91
C VAL A 47 -1.31 -5.81 11.18
N ALA A 48 -1.76 -5.97 9.93
CA ALA A 48 -1.63 -7.20 9.16
C ALA A 48 -0.62 -7.10 8.01
N ILE A 49 0.35 -6.18 8.08
CA ILE A 49 1.41 -6.06 7.07
C ILE A 49 2.24 -7.35 7.07
N GLY A 50 2.17 -8.09 5.97
CA GLY A 50 3.04 -9.21 5.63
C GLY A 50 3.43 -9.14 4.16
N GLN A 51 3.89 -10.26 3.60
CA GLN A 51 4.48 -10.32 2.26
C GLN A 51 3.63 -9.72 1.12
N TRP A 52 2.31 -9.63 1.28
CA TRP A 52 1.42 -9.09 0.24
C TRP A 52 1.21 -7.58 0.36
N GLU A 53 1.62 -6.97 1.46
CA GLU A 53 1.52 -5.53 1.72
C GLU A 53 2.87 -4.81 1.57
N GLU A 54 3.92 -5.54 1.18
CA GLU A 54 5.29 -5.06 1.02
C GLU A 54 5.61 -4.84 -0.47
N PHE A 55 6.16 -3.67 -0.79
CA PHE A 55 6.51 -3.26 -2.14
C PHE A 55 7.93 -2.71 -2.19
N ASP A 56 8.64 -2.97 -3.28
CA ASP A 56 9.91 -2.32 -3.58
C ASP A 56 9.66 -0.92 -4.18
N LEU A 57 10.30 0.10 -3.60
CA LEU A 57 10.29 1.46 -4.15
C LEU A 57 11.52 1.68 -5.04
N LEU A 58 11.32 1.59 -6.35
CA LEU A 58 12.35 1.81 -7.36
C LEU A 58 12.40 3.30 -7.74
N TYR A 59 13.61 3.86 -7.77
CA TYR A 59 13.88 5.22 -8.24
C TYR A 59 14.54 5.14 -9.63
N ASP A 60 14.06 5.94 -10.58
CA ASP A 60 14.66 6.16 -11.91
C ASP A 60 15.57 7.40 -11.92
#